data_AF-A0A4Y9M8K8-F1
#
_entry.id   AF-A0A4Y9M8K8-F1
#
_cell.length_a   1.000
_cell.length_b   1.000
_cell.length_c   1.000
_cell.angle_alpha   90.00
_cell.angle_beta   90.00
_cell.angle_gamma   90.00
#
_symmetry.space_group_name_H-M   'P 1'
#
loop_
_entity.id
_entity.type
_entity.pdbx_description
1 polymer ?
#
loop_
_entity_poly.entity_id
_entity_poly.type
_entity_poly.pdbx_seq_one_letter_code
_entity_poly.pdbx_strand_id
1 'polypeptide(L)' 'MPETTDPEERRRRRALLRAHHPDLGGDPSEFLRVMAELEGRARRAGPRPADDIRFVRRPRGLARIAAWFHRRRRPRRVV' A
#
# COMPACT_ATOMS: atom_id res chain seq x y z
N MET A 1 15.05 1.35 11.29
CA MET A 1 14.29 1.45 10.02
C MET A 1 14.31 0.08 9.33
N PRO A 2 13.39 -0.82 9.68
CA PRO A 2 12.54 -1.51 8.69
C PRO A 2 11.07 -1.58 9.22
N GLU A 3 9.97 -1.74 8.50
CA GLU A 3 9.64 -2.70 7.46
C GLU A 3 8.77 -2.02 6.39
N THR A 4 9.29 -1.93 5.17
CA THR A 4 8.38 -1.85 4.03
C THR A 4 7.73 -3.21 3.90
N THR A 5 6.40 -3.29 3.95
CA THR A 5 5.71 -4.44 3.35
C THR A 5 6.31 -4.63 1.96
N ASP A 6 6.97 -5.76 1.75
CA ASP A 6 7.75 -6.07 0.57
C ASP A 6 6.98 -5.61 -0.69
N PRO A 7 7.59 -4.81 -1.58
CA PRO A 7 6.95 -4.34 -2.81
C PRO A 7 6.24 -5.45 -3.60
N GLU A 8 6.73 -6.69 -3.50
CA GLU A 8 6.11 -7.87 -4.09
C GLU A 8 4.83 -8.30 -3.38
N GLU A 9 4.82 -8.38 -2.04
CA GLU A 9 3.63 -8.67 -1.23
C GLU A 9 2.49 -7.68 -1.52
N ARG A 10 2.82 -6.40 -1.69
CA ARG A 10 1.87 -5.35 -2.09
C ARG A 10 1.34 -5.53 -3.51
N ARG A 11 2.17 -6.00 -4.44
CA ARG A 11 1.73 -6.33 -5.81
C ARG A 11 0.82 -7.54 -5.80
N ARG A 12 1.19 -8.60 -5.09
CA ARG A 12 0.39 -9.83 -4.94
C ARG A 12 -0.98 -9.54 -4.34
N ARG A 13 -1.04 -8.75 -3.27
CA ARG A 13 -2.30 -8.31 -2.65
C ARG A 13 -3.20 -7.58 -3.65
N ARG A 14 -2.65 -6.64 -4.44
CA ARG A 14 -3.44 -5.90 -5.45
C ARG A 14 -3.92 -6.78 -6.61
N ALA A 15 -3.15 -7.77 -7.00
CA ALA A 15 -3.54 -8.72 -8.05
C ALA A 15 -4.73 -9.58 -7.58
N LEU A 16 -4.65 -10.12 -6.36
CA LEU A 16 -5.74 -10.91 -5.76
C LEU A 16 -7.01 -10.06 -5.55
N LEU A 17 -6.86 -8.83 -5.06
CA LEU A 17 -7.98 -7.91 -4.90
C LEU A 17 -8.68 -7.58 -6.22
N ARG A 18 -7.93 -7.44 -7.32
CA ARG A 18 -8.51 -7.22 -8.65
C ARG A 18 -9.21 -8.46 -9.20
N ALA A 19 -8.68 -9.65 -8.93
CA ALA A 19 -9.24 -10.89 -9.45
C ALA A 19 -10.60 -11.24 -8.82
N HIS A 20 -10.76 -11.01 -7.52
CA HIS A 20 -11.99 -11.34 -6.78
C HIS A 20 -12.86 -10.11 -6.46
N HIS A 21 -12.65 -8.96 -7.12
CA HIS A 21 -13.35 -7.74 -6.74
C HIS A 21 -14.85 -7.85 -7.07
N PRO A 22 -15.77 -7.59 -6.11
CA PRO A 22 -17.21 -7.67 -6.35
C PRO A 22 -17.69 -6.67 -7.42
N ASP A 23 -17.14 -5.44 -7.44
CA ASP A 23 -17.47 -4.45 -8.47
C ASP A 23 -16.99 -4.82 -9.90
N LEU A 24 -16.16 -5.86 -10.04
CA LEU A 24 -15.73 -6.39 -11.35
C LEU A 24 -16.44 -7.71 -11.70
N GLY A 25 -17.46 -8.10 -10.94
CA GLY A 25 -18.17 -9.37 -11.11
C GLY A 25 -17.52 -10.57 -10.42
N GLY A 26 -16.56 -10.34 -9.51
CA GLY A 26 -15.99 -11.38 -8.66
C GLY A 26 -16.92 -11.79 -7.51
N ASP A 27 -16.74 -12.99 -6.97
CA ASP A 27 -17.53 -13.48 -5.82
C ASP A 27 -17.16 -12.73 -4.52
N PRO A 28 -18.11 -12.02 -3.88
CA PRO A 28 -17.88 -11.36 -2.60
C PRO A 28 -17.41 -12.31 -1.50
N SER A 29 -17.85 -13.57 -1.54
CA SER A 29 -17.56 -14.57 -0.51
C SER A 29 -16.11 -15.02 -0.58
N GLU A 30 -15.61 -15.32 -1.78
CA GLU A 30 -14.20 -15.60 -2.02
C GLU A 30 -13.30 -14.41 -1.66
N PHE A 31 -13.72 -13.18 -1.96
CA PHE A 31 -12.99 -11.98 -1.60
C PHE A 31 -12.79 -11.87 -0.08
N LEU A 32 -13.86 -12.06 0.70
CA LEU A 32 -13.80 -12.03 2.16
C LEU A 32 -12.91 -13.14 2.72
N ARG A 33 -12.97 -14.35 2.15
CA ARG A 33 -12.11 -15.47 2.56
C ARG A 33 -10.63 -15.16 2.35
N VAL A 34 -10.26 -14.65 1.17
CA VAL A 34 -8.87 -14.29 0.85
C VAL A 34 -8.37 -13.15 1.74
N MET A 35 -9.23 -12.16 2.03
CA MET A 35 -8.90 -11.06 2.94
C MET A 35 -8.70 -11.51 4.38
N ALA A 36 -9.56 -12.42 4.88
CA ALA A 36 -9.42 -13.01 6.21
C ALA A 36 -8.13 -13.82 6.35
N GLU A 37 -7.71 -14.55 5.31
CA GLU A 37 -6.44 -15.30 5.31
C GLU A 37 -5.23 -14.37 5.34
N LEU A 38 -5.26 -13.30 4.54
CA LEU A 38 -4.23 -12.24 4.53
C LEU A 38 -4.14 -11.53 5.89
N GLU A 39 -5.27 -11.25 6.52
CA GLU A 39 -5.32 -10.63 7.85
C GLU A 39 -4.86 -11.60 8.95
N GLY A 40 -5.26 -12.87 8.89
CA GLY A 40 -4.80 -13.90 9.81
C GLY A 40 -3.29 -14.16 9.71
N ARG A 41 -2.70 -14.04 8.51
CA ARG A 41 -1.24 -14.03 8.33
C ARG A 41 -0.60 -12.79 8.95
N ALA A 42 -1.20 -11.62 8.79
CA ALA A 42 -0.72 -10.38 9.41
C ALA A 42 -0.79 -10.41 10.95
N ARG A 43 -1.85 -10.99 11.52
CA ARG A 43 -2.01 -11.17 12.97
C ARG A 43 -1.00 -12.17 13.55
N ARG A 44 -0.73 -13.27 12.83
CA ARG A 44 0.30 -14.26 13.22
C ARG A 44 1.73 -13.69 13.20
N ALA A 45 1.98 -12.63 12.42
CA ALA A 45 3.26 -11.93 12.42
C ALA A 45 3.49 -11.04 13.66
N GLY A 46 2.52 -10.99 14.59
CA GLY A 46 2.60 -10.20 15.82
C GLY A 46 2.21 -8.72 15.63
N PRO A 47 1.96 -8.00 16.73
CA PRO A 47 1.63 -6.58 16.67
C PRO A 47 2.84 -5.81 16.13
N ARG A 48 2.68 -5.22 14.93
CA ARG A 48 3.62 -4.23 14.43
C ARG A 48 3.50 -2.96 15.28
N PRO A 49 4.60 -2.26 15.58
CA PRO A 49 4.51 -0.92 16.15
C PRO A 49 3.58 -0.10 15.25
N ALA A 50 2.64 0.64 15.85
CA ALA A 50 1.70 1.46 15.11
C ALA A 50 2.51 2.37 14.16
N ASP A 51 2.26 2.25 12.86
CA ASP A 51 2.95 3.05 11.86
C ASP A 51 2.75 4.54 12.18
N ASP A 52 3.82 5.33 12.08
CA ASP A 52 3.73 6.79 12.20
C ASP A 52 2.62 7.33 11.27
N ILE A 53 1.57 7.91 11.83
CA ILE A 53 0.51 8.54 11.05
C ILE A 53 1.10 9.77 10.36
N ARG A 54 1.33 9.66 9.05
CA ARG A 54 1.83 10.76 8.21
C ARG A 54 0.69 11.44 7.47
N PHE A 55 0.41 12.68 7.84
CA PHE A 55 -0.53 13.53 7.11
C PHE A 55 0.08 13.97 5.77
N VAL A 56 -0.50 13.50 4.66
CA VAL A 56 -0.09 13.89 3.31
C VAL A 56 -0.96 15.05 2.83
N ARG A 57 -0.36 16.20 2.58
CA ARG A 57 -1.04 17.36 1.97
C ARG A 57 -0.74 17.43 0.48
N ARG A 58 -1.76 17.66 -0.35
CA ARG A 58 -1.58 17.88 -1.78
C ARG A 58 -1.06 19.31 -2.02
N PRO A 59 0.14 19.51 -2.60
CA PRO A 59 0.66 20.84 -2.85
C PRO A 59 -0.19 21.55 -3.91
N ARG A 60 -0.49 22.84 -3.68
CA ARG A 60 -1.26 23.72 -4.58
C ARG A 60 -0.41 24.93 -5.01
N GLY A 61 -0.77 25.57 -6.13
CA GLY A 61 -0.06 26.76 -6.64
C GLY A 61 1.45 26.54 -6.81
N LEU A 62 2.25 27.52 -6.40
CA LEU A 62 3.72 27.47 -6.49
C LEU A 62 4.35 26.31 -5.71
N ALA A 63 3.71 25.84 -4.63
CA ALA A 63 4.20 24.70 -3.86
C ALA A 63 4.20 23.40 -4.69
N ARG A 64 3.36 23.30 -5.73
CA ARG A 64 3.37 22.17 -6.68
C ARG A 64 4.65 22.16 -7.51
N ILE A 65 5.12 23.33 -7.92
CA ILE A 65 6.36 23.48 -8.71
C ILE A 65 7.57 23.09 -7.86
N ALA A 66 7.64 23.61 -6.63
CA ALA A 66 8.69 23.24 -5.68
C ALA A 66 8.70 21.73 -5.40
N ALA A 67 7.54 21.13 -5.12
CA ALA A 67 7.43 19.69 -4.88
C ALA A 67 7.87 18.85 -6.10
N TRP A 68 7.53 19.28 -7.31
CA TRP A 68 7.98 18.63 -8.54
C TRP A 68 9.50 18.73 -8.73
N PHE A 69 10.08 19.89 -8.44
CA PHE A 69 11.53 20.09 -8.53
C PHE A 69 12.30 19.25 -7.50
N HIS A 70 11.82 19.23 -6.25
CA HIS A 70 12.37 18.33 -5.22
C HIS A 70 12.24 16.86 -5.61
N ARG A 71 11.14 16.46 -6.24
CA ARG A 71 10.94 15.08 -6.71
C ARG A 71 11.93 14.69 -7.81
N ARG A 72 12.26 15.61 -8.72
CA ARG A 72 13.26 15.39 -9.78
C ARG A 72 14.69 15.24 -9.23
N ARG A 73 15.01 15.96 -8.15
CA ARG A 73 16.34 15.91 -7.51
C ARG A 73 16.51 14.78 -6.50
N ARG A 74 15.47 13.97 -6.24
CA ARG A 74 15.61 12.86 -5.31
C ARG A 74 16.49 11.78 -5.94
N PRO A 75 17.54 11.31 -5.24
CA PRO A 75 18.33 10.18 -5.72
C PRO A 75 17.41 8.98 -5.91
N ARG A 76 17.70 8.16 -6.93
CA ARG A 76 16.98 6.90 -7.16
C ARG A 76 17.06 6.11 -5.85
N ARG A 77 15.90 5.76 -5.27
CA ARG A 77 15.87 4.82 -4.15
C ARG A 77 16.45 3.51 -4.67
N VAL A 78 17.64 3.18 -4.20
CA VAL A 78 18.19 1.83 -4.33
C VAL A 78 17.26 0.95 -3.49
N VAL A 79 16.59 0.02 -4.16
CA VAL A 79 15.77 -1.04 -3.55
C VAL A 79 16.66 -2.27 -3.52
#